data_AF-A0A0B4X5P5-F1
#
_entry.id   AF-A0A0B4X5P5-F1
#
_cell.length_a   1.000
_cell.length_b   1.000
_cell.length_c   1.000
_cell.angle_alpha   90.00
_cell.angle_beta   90.00
_cell.angle_gamma   90.00
#
_symmetry.space_group_name_H-M   'P 1'
#
loop_
_entity.id
_entity.type
_entity.pdbx_description
1 polymer ?
#
loop_
_entity_poly.entity_id
_entity_poly.type
_entity_poly.pdbx_seq_one_letter_code
_entity_poly.pdbx_strand_id
1 'polypeptide(L)'
;MDTWRMVRRNKLVGMWAAQKLGLFGESATAYSNDLARGTLDVKRNDVLAIIRRDFDAAGVVQSREQILSVMTQSWLDAGRKTDSADASDAALVQIARNLQPR
;
A
#
# COMPACT_ATOMS: atom_id res chain seq x y z
N MET A 1 -5.65 -12.81 -12.83
CA MET A 1 -6.51 -12.41 -11.68
C MET A 1 -5.60 -11.67 -10.69
N ASP A 2 -5.27 -10.41 -11.00
CA ASP A 2 -4.30 -9.60 -10.23
C ASP A 2 -4.97 -8.42 -9.51
N THR A 3 -6.30 -8.47 -9.41
CA THR A 3 -7.11 -7.39 -8.83
C THR A 3 -6.77 -7.14 -7.38
N TRP A 4 -6.55 -8.19 -6.59
CA TRP A 4 -6.14 -8.07 -5.19
C TRP A 4 -4.76 -7.43 -5.01
N ARG A 5 -3.83 -7.71 -5.94
CA ARG A 5 -2.51 -7.08 -5.95
C ARG A 5 -2.61 -5.60 -6.34
N MET A 6 -3.48 -5.26 -7.30
CA MET A 6 -3.78 -3.86 -7.65
C MET A 6 -4.38 -3.10 -6.47
N VAL A 7 -5.34 -3.69 -5.73
CA VAL A 7 -5.92 -3.07 -4.52
C VAL A 7 -4.84 -2.79 -3.48
N ARG A 8 -3.95 -3.76 -3.20
CA ARG A 8 -2.85 -3.58 -2.23
C ARG A 8 -1.87 -2.51 -2.69
N ARG A 9 -1.49 -2.51 -3.97
CA ARG A 9 -0.64 -1.46 -4.57
C ARG A 9 -1.29 -0.09 -4.43
N ASN A 10 -2.56 0.06 -4.77
CA ASN A 10 -3.28 1.34 -4.70
C ASN A 10 -3.40 1.85 -3.27
N LYS A 11 -3.56 0.95 -2.29
CA LYS A 11 -3.51 1.29 -0.87
C LYS A 11 -2.14 1.88 -0.47
N LEU A 12 -1.05 1.23 -0.87
CA LEU A 12 0.33 1.72 -0.58
C LEU A 12 0.59 3.09 -1.22
N VAL A 13 0.27 3.24 -2.50
CA VAL A 13 0.40 4.51 -3.22
C VAL A 13 -0.44 5.60 -2.56
N GLY A 14 -1.67 5.27 -2.14
CA GLY A 14 -2.56 6.23 -1.46
C GLY A 14 -2.03 6.69 -0.11
N MET A 15 -1.38 5.81 0.66
CA MET A 15 -0.75 6.19 1.93
C MET A 15 0.44 7.13 1.72
N TRP A 16 1.22 6.90 0.66
CA TRP A 16 2.29 7.82 0.28
C TRP A 16 1.74 9.19 -0.14
N ALA A 17 0.71 9.20 -1.00
CA ALA A 17 0.11 10.45 -1.47
C ALA A 17 -0.56 11.23 -0.33
N ALA A 18 -1.22 10.55 0.60
CA ALA A 18 -1.79 11.16 1.80
C ALA A 18 -0.75 11.93 2.63
N GLN A 19 0.44 11.35 2.84
CA GLN A 19 1.51 12.04 3.55
C GLN A 19 1.98 13.29 2.81
N LYS A 20 2.07 13.25 1.47
CA LYS A 20 2.43 14.41 0.65
C LYS A 20 1.37 15.52 0.71
N LEU A 21 0.11 15.14 0.85
CA LEU A 21 -1.02 16.05 1.05
C LEU A 21 -1.12 16.59 2.50
N GLY A 22 -0.23 16.17 3.40
CA GLY A 22 -0.31 16.55 4.82
C GLY A 22 -1.50 15.93 5.55
N LEU A 23 -2.04 14.82 5.04
CA LEU A 23 -3.07 14.04 5.72
C LEU A 23 -2.41 13.07 6.70
N PHE A 24 -3.00 12.94 7.89
CA PHE A 24 -2.49 12.05 8.95
C PHE A 24 -3.63 11.25 9.59
N GLY A 25 -3.26 10.18 10.30
CA GLY A 25 -4.20 9.35 11.06
C GLY A 25 -5.34 8.80 10.21
N GLU A 26 -6.57 9.08 10.64
CA GLU A 26 -7.78 8.59 9.98
C GLU A 26 -7.95 9.17 8.57
N SER A 27 -7.64 10.45 8.35
CA SER A 27 -7.73 11.09 7.03
C SER A 27 -6.79 10.45 6.01
N ALA A 28 -5.56 10.10 6.42
CA ALA A 28 -4.62 9.38 5.54
C ALA A 28 -5.11 7.97 5.21
N THR A 29 -5.68 7.29 6.20
CA THR A 29 -6.23 5.94 6.06
C THR A 29 -7.46 5.94 5.15
N ALA A 30 -8.35 6.91 5.29
CA ALA A 30 -9.53 7.08 4.46
C ALA A 30 -9.13 7.32 2.99
N TYR A 31 -8.23 8.28 2.74
CA TYR A 31 -7.73 8.56 1.39
C TYR A 31 -7.11 7.33 0.72
N SER A 32 -6.26 6.60 1.46
CA SER A 32 -5.63 5.36 0.98
C SER A 32 -6.67 4.26 0.66
N ASN A 33 -7.68 4.11 1.52
CA ASN A 33 -8.74 3.11 1.32
C ASN A 33 -9.66 3.47 0.14
N ASP A 34 -9.93 4.75 -0.10
CA ASP A 34 -10.75 5.20 -1.22
C ASP A 34 -10.09 4.88 -2.56
N LEU A 35 -8.78 5.09 -2.69
CA LEU A 35 -8.01 4.67 -3.87
C LEU A 35 -7.99 3.15 -4.04
N ALA A 36 -7.89 2.40 -2.93
CA ALA A 36 -7.94 0.95 -2.97
C ALA A 36 -9.31 0.44 -3.45
N ARG A 37 -10.41 1.01 -2.97
CA ARG A 37 -11.79 0.69 -3.41
C ARG A 37 -12.04 1.08 -4.86
N GLY A 38 -11.51 2.23 -5.29
CA GLY A 38 -11.62 2.74 -6.66
C GLY A 38 -11.00 1.82 -7.72
N THR A 39 -10.14 0.87 -7.34
CA THR A 39 -9.57 -0.15 -8.24
C THR A 39 -10.63 -0.93 -9.03
N LEU A 40 -11.81 -1.14 -8.44
CA LEU A 40 -12.90 -1.90 -9.06
C LEU A 40 -13.86 -1.02 -9.88
N ASP A 41 -13.71 0.29 -9.81
CA ASP A 41 -14.57 1.25 -10.49
C ASP A 41 -13.88 1.76 -11.77
N VAL A 42 -14.46 1.45 -12.93
CA VAL A 42 -13.95 1.85 -14.25
C VAL A 42 -13.74 3.37 -14.37
N LYS A 43 -14.53 4.19 -13.66
CA LYS A 43 -14.41 5.65 -13.69
C LYS A 43 -13.34 6.19 -12.73
N ARG A 44 -12.94 5.40 -11.73
CA ARG A 44 -12.03 5.83 -10.65
C ARG A 44 -10.74 5.01 -10.57
N ASN A 45 -10.51 4.10 -11.52
CA ASN A 45 -9.31 3.25 -11.49
C ASN A 45 -8.01 4.01 -11.88
N ASP A 46 -8.13 5.20 -12.46
CA ASP A 46 -6.96 6.01 -12.84
C ASP A 46 -6.38 6.73 -11.63
N VAL A 47 -5.62 5.98 -10.83
CA VAL A 47 -4.95 6.45 -9.62
C VAL A 47 -3.94 7.56 -9.92
N LEU A 48 -3.30 7.54 -11.09
CA LEU A 48 -2.34 8.59 -11.47
C LEU A 48 -3.06 9.92 -11.67
N ALA A 49 -4.16 9.93 -12.41
CA ALA A 49 -4.94 11.13 -12.65
C ALA A 49 -5.53 11.70 -11.36
N ILE A 50 -6.03 10.84 -10.46
CA ILE A 50 -6.57 11.26 -9.16
C ILE A 50 -5.50 11.94 -8.32
N ILE A 51 -4.36 11.27 -8.10
CA ILE A 51 -3.28 11.83 -7.28
C ILE A 51 -2.75 13.13 -7.86
N ARG A 52 -2.58 13.22 -9.18
CA ARG A 52 -2.09 14.44 -9.81
C ARG A 52 -3.05 15.60 -9.59
N ARG A 53 -4.35 15.38 -9.80
CA ARG A 53 -5.38 16.40 -9.52
C ARG A 53 -5.34 16.86 -8.07
N ASP A 54 -5.24 15.93 -7.13
CA ASP A 54 -5.27 16.25 -5.70
C ASP A 54 -3.97 16.97 -5.27
N PHE A 55 -2.82 16.61 -5.86
CA PHE A 55 -1.56 17.33 -5.67
C PHE A 55 -1.59 18.74 -6.27
N ASP A 56 -2.13 18.89 -7.48
CA ASP A 56 -2.30 20.19 -8.13
C ASP A 56 -3.18 21.11 -7.28
N ALA A 57 -4.29 20.58 -6.74
CA ALA A 57 -5.18 21.31 -5.85
C ALA A 57 -4.53 21.71 -4.51
N ALA A 58 -3.61 20.89 -4.00
CA ALA A 58 -2.90 21.13 -2.74
C ALA A 58 -1.56 21.87 -2.91
N GLY A 59 -1.14 22.20 -4.14
CA GLY A 59 0.16 22.80 -4.41
C GLY A 59 1.37 21.88 -4.15
N VAL A 60 1.15 20.56 -4.15
CA VAL A 60 2.21 19.56 -3.92
C VAL A 60 2.99 19.34 -5.22
N VAL A 61 4.27 19.71 -5.23
CA VAL A 61 5.13 19.54 -6.41
C VAL A 61 5.66 18.10 -6.49
N GLN A 62 5.08 17.31 -7.38
CA GLN A 62 5.59 15.99 -7.80
C GLN A 62 5.38 15.80 -9.30
N SER A 63 6.40 15.33 -10.01
CA SER A 63 6.32 15.03 -11.43
C SER A 63 5.52 13.75 -11.68
N ARG A 64 5.02 13.60 -12.91
CA ARG A 64 4.33 12.38 -13.35
C ARG A 64 5.23 11.15 -13.18
N GLU A 65 6.50 11.28 -13.52
CA GLU A 65 7.52 10.23 -13.46
C GLU A 65 7.78 9.80 -12.02
N GLN A 66 7.80 10.76 -11.08
CA GLN A 66 7.92 10.46 -9.65
C GLN A 66 6.72 9.65 -9.15
N ILE A 67 5.50 10.03 -9.50
CA ILE A 67 4.29 9.28 -9.13
C ILE A 67 4.31 7.88 -9.74
N LEU A 68 4.69 7.75 -11.01
CA LEU A 68 4.84 6.46 -11.70
C LEU A 68 5.91 5.55 -11.08
N SER A 69 7.01 6.14 -10.61
CA SER A 69 8.06 5.42 -9.89
C SER A 69 7.51 4.82 -8.59
N VAL A 70 6.80 5.61 -7.78
CA VAL A 70 6.16 5.13 -6.54
C VAL A 70 5.13 4.04 -6.82
N MET A 71 4.33 4.23 -7.86
CA MET A 71 3.37 3.26 -8.36
C MET A 71 4.01 1.92 -8.75
N THR A 72 5.22 1.95 -9.31
CA THR A 72 6.02 0.78 -9.70
C THR A 72 6.63 0.12 -8.47
N GLN A 73 7.25 0.89 -7.57
CA GLN A 73 7.78 0.37 -6.31
C GLN A 73 6.68 -0.29 -5.47
N SER A 74 5.53 0.36 -5.35
CA SER A 74 4.37 -0.18 -4.62
C SER A 74 3.83 -1.47 -5.24
N TRP A 75 3.99 -1.68 -6.54
CA TRP A 75 3.61 -2.95 -7.21
C TRP A 75 4.55 -4.10 -6.85
N LEU A 76 5.85 -3.80 -6.72
CA LEU A 76 6.85 -4.75 -6.21
C LEU A 76 6.54 -5.08 -4.75
N ASP A 77 6.28 -4.07 -3.91
CA ASP A 77 5.90 -4.23 -2.51
C ASP A 77 4.62 -5.05 -2.31
N ALA A 78 3.60 -4.80 -3.13
CA ALA A 78 2.35 -5.56 -3.09
C ALA A 78 2.53 -7.04 -3.47
N GLY A 79 3.59 -7.37 -4.21
CA GLY A 79 3.93 -8.74 -4.59
C GLY A 79 4.89 -9.45 -3.64
N ARG A 80 5.58 -8.72 -2.76
CA ARG A 80 6.38 -9.33 -1.69
C ARG A 80 5.41 -10.06 -0.76
N LYS A 81 5.60 -11.36 -0.60
CA LYS A 81 5.00 -12.09 0.52
C LYS A 81 5.56 -11.42 1.78
N THR A 82 4.70 -10.75 2.53
CA THR A 82 5.03 -10.38 3.91
C THR A 82 5.15 -11.70 4.66
N ASP A 83 6.37 -12.19 4.85
CA ASP A 83 6.74 -13.36 5.69
C ASP A 83 6.48 -13.06 7.19
N SER A 84 5.34 -12.45 7.50
CA SER A 84 4.90 -12.08 8.85
C SER A 84 4.18 -13.24 9.55
N ALA A 85 4.13 -14.43 8.95
CA ALA A 85 3.62 -15.65 9.58
C ALA A 85 4.75 -16.53 10.15
N ASP A 86 5.98 -16.45 9.61
CA ASP A 86 7.05 -17.41 9.96
C ASP A 86 7.80 -17.05 11.26
N ALA A 87 7.75 -15.78 11.70
CA ALA A 87 8.39 -15.37 12.96
C ALA A 87 7.67 -15.92 14.20
N SER A 88 6.36 -16.20 14.10
CA SER A 88 5.58 -16.81 15.17
C SER A 88 5.74 -18.34 15.18
N ASP A 89 5.82 -19.00 14.03
CA ASP A 89 6.02 -20.45 13.94
C ASP A 89 7.44 -20.88 14.36
N ALA A 90 8.48 -20.14 13.96
CA ALA A 90 9.85 -20.46 14.38
C ALA A 90 10.05 -20.34 15.90
N ALA A 91 9.41 -19.35 16.53
CA ALA A 91 9.46 -19.17 17.98
C ALA A 91 8.71 -20.29 18.73
N LEU A 92 7.54 -20.70 18.21
CA LEU A 92 6.77 -21.82 18.78
C LEU A 92 7.50 -23.16 18.63
N VAL A 93 8.15 -23.41 17.50
CA VAL A 93 8.93 -24.64 17.26
C VAL A 93 10.16 -24.69 18.17
N GLN A 94 10.84 -23.56 18.43
CA GLN A 94 11.97 -23.49 19.37
C GLN A 94 11.54 -23.74 20.81
N ILE A 95 10.39 -23.20 21.23
CA ILE A 95 9.84 -23.44 22.57
C ILE A 95 9.42 -24.91 22.72
N ALA A 96 8.73 -25.48 21.74
CA ALA A 96 8.32 -26.89 21.77
C ALA A 96 9.51 -27.86 21.82
N ARG A 97 10.60 -27.55 21.11
CA ARG A 97 11.82 -28.37 21.10
C ARG A 97 12.55 -28.38 22.45
N ASN A 98 12.46 -27.31 23.23
CA ASN A 98 13.08 -27.20 24.56
C ASN A 98 12.22 -27.78 25.70
N LEU A 99 10.98 -28.19 25.41
CA LEU A 99 10.05 -28.77 26.39
C LEU A 99 9.93 -30.31 26.30
N GLN A 100 10.65 -30.95 25.37
CA GLN A 100 10.72 -32.41 25.33
C GLN A 100 11.81 -32.92 26.29
N PRO A 101 11.49 -33.73 27.31
CA PRO A 101 12.51 -34.38 28.12
C PRO A 101 13.29 -35.40 27.26
N ARG A 102 14.60 -35.51 27.48
CA ARG A 102 15.49 -36.46 26.79
C ARG A 102 15.17 -37.90 27.15
#